data_AF-A0A956BPS2-F1
#
_entry.id   AF-A0A956BPS2-F1
#
_cell.length_a   1.000
_cell.length_b   1.000
_cell.length_c   1.000
_cell.angle_alpha   90.00
_cell.angle_beta   90.00
_cell.angle_gamma   90.00
#
_symmetry.space_group_name_H-M   'P 1'
#
loop_
_entity.id
_entity.type
_entity.pdbx_description
1 polymer ?
#
loop_
_entity_poly.entity_id
_entity_poly.type
_entity_poly.pdbx_seq_one_letter_code
_entity_poly.pdbx_strand_id
1 'polypeptide(L)'
;MLVTWLLACGSAEPVAPEAPATHAAILKAADAHDGVEDHVVSECGGCSLAMKGDPAHSVEVDGYALHFCSASCKDAFEADVEGGMKRIGNAATR
;
A
#
# COMPACT_ATOMS: atom_id res chain seq x y z
N MET A 1 43.01 35.86 -20.05
CA MET A 1 41.69 36.42 -19.70
C MET A 1 40.73 35.26 -19.55
N LEU A 2 40.26 35.04 -18.32
CA LEU A 2 39.28 34.02 -17.97
C LEU A 2 37.94 34.33 -18.63
N VAL A 3 37.35 33.35 -19.32
CA VAL A 3 35.89 33.23 -19.43
C VAL A 3 35.54 31.84 -18.95
N THR A 4 35.41 31.76 -17.63
CA THR A 4 34.56 30.84 -16.92
C THR A 4 33.13 31.04 -17.43
N TRP A 5 32.34 29.99 -17.67
CA TRP A 5 30.96 29.83 -17.18
C TRP A 5 30.23 28.60 -17.79
N LEU A 6 29.75 27.76 -16.87
CA LEU A 6 28.66 26.78 -16.91
C LEU A 6 28.65 25.66 -17.96
N LEU A 7 29.33 24.56 -17.59
CA LEU A 7 28.70 23.25 -17.76
C LEU A 7 27.43 23.20 -16.88
N ALA A 8 26.28 23.27 -17.55
CA ALA A 8 25.00 22.88 -16.98
C ALA A 8 25.07 21.40 -16.60
N CYS A 9 25.44 21.14 -15.34
CA CYS A 9 25.23 19.86 -14.70
C CYS A 9 23.72 19.77 -14.39
N GLY A 10 22.95 19.43 -15.43
CA GLY A 10 21.62 18.87 -15.25
C GLY A 10 21.81 17.48 -14.66
N SER A 11 21.99 17.42 -13.35
CA SER A 11 21.81 16.20 -12.57
C SER A 11 20.34 15.83 -12.71
N ALA A 12 20.02 15.07 -13.75
CA ALA A 12 18.87 14.18 -13.70
C ALA A 12 19.13 13.29 -12.49
N GLU A 13 18.50 13.63 -11.37
CA GLU A 13 18.35 12.73 -10.25
C GLU A 13 17.88 11.40 -10.84
N PRO A 14 18.58 10.29 -10.59
CA PRO A 14 18.10 9.01 -11.05
C PRO A 14 16.73 8.85 -10.41
N VAL A 15 15.68 8.84 -11.23
CA VAL A 15 14.37 8.31 -10.84
C VAL A 15 14.68 6.87 -10.47
N ALA A 16 14.91 6.65 -9.17
CA ALA A 16 15.18 5.33 -8.65
C ALA A 16 14.00 4.47 -9.12
N PRO A 17 14.27 3.30 -9.75
CA PRO A 17 13.19 2.37 -10.03
C PRO A 17 12.46 2.15 -8.72
N GLU A 18 11.15 2.41 -8.71
CA GLU A 18 10.30 2.25 -7.54
C GLU A 18 10.67 0.93 -6.88
N ALA A 19 11.33 0.99 -5.71
CA ALA A 19 11.64 -0.20 -4.96
C ALA A 19 10.31 -0.94 -4.74
N PRO A 20 10.28 -2.28 -4.80
CA PRO A 20 9.05 -3.01 -4.55
C PRO A 20 8.46 -2.51 -3.23
N ALA A 21 7.22 -1.99 -3.30
CA ALA A 21 6.58 -1.41 -2.13
C ALA A 21 6.56 -2.46 -1.02
N THR A 22 7.14 -2.12 0.13
CA THR A 22 7.13 -3.00 1.30
C THR A 22 5.71 -3.09 1.84
N HIS A 23 5.39 -4.17 2.57
CA HIS A 23 4.09 -4.30 3.23
C HIS A 23 3.77 -3.09 4.12
N ALA A 24 4.74 -2.64 4.91
CA ALA A 24 4.57 -1.44 5.73
C ALA A 24 4.21 -0.18 4.90
N ALA A 25 4.80 0.00 3.71
CA ALA A 25 4.47 1.13 2.85
C ALA A 25 3.08 0.99 2.21
N ILE A 26 2.71 -0.23 1.80
CA ILE A 26 1.38 -0.56 1.26
C ILE A 26 0.30 -0.31 2.31
N LEU A 27 0.51 -0.85 3.51
CA LEU A 27 -0.44 -0.77 4.62
C LEU A 27 -0.61 0.67 5.11
N LYS A 28 0.48 1.44 5.21
CA LYS A 28 0.41 2.87 5.53
C LYS A 28 -0.42 3.65 4.50
N ALA A 29 -0.24 3.36 3.21
CA ALA A 29 -1.01 4.02 2.16
C ALA A 29 -2.50 3.63 2.21
N ALA A 30 -2.80 2.36 2.51
CA ALA A 30 -4.17 1.86 2.66
C ALA A 30 -4.88 2.45 3.88
N ASP A 31 -4.22 2.52 5.02
CA ASP A 31 -4.71 3.17 6.25
C ASP A 31 -5.03 4.65 6.01
N ALA A 32 -4.12 5.38 5.37
CA ALA A 32 -4.37 6.77 4.98
C ALA A 32 -5.53 6.93 3.97
N HIS A 33 -5.75 5.95 3.10
CA HIS A 33 -6.84 5.95 2.12
C HIS A 33 -8.22 5.90 2.79
N ASP A 34 -8.34 5.20 3.91
CA ASP A 34 -9.58 5.09 4.69
C ASP A 34 -9.97 6.39 5.40
N GLY A 35 -9.07 7.39 5.39
CA GLY A 35 -9.28 8.73 5.94
C GLY A 35 -9.00 8.84 7.45
N VAL A 36 -8.53 7.77 8.08
CA VAL A 36 -8.11 7.72 9.48
C VAL A 36 -6.80 6.92 9.56
N GLU A 37 -5.70 7.56 9.98
CA GLU A 37 -4.41 6.87 10.16
C GLU A 37 -4.34 6.26 11.59
N ASP A 38 -5.02 5.12 11.81
CA ASP A 38 -5.08 4.43 13.09
C ASP A 38 -4.47 3.00 13.06
N HIS A 39 -3.76 2.67 11.99
CA HIS A 39 -3.24 1.34 11.68
C HIS A 39 -4.34 0.29 11.49
N VAL A 40 -5.53 0.71 11.05
CA VAL A 40 -6.64 -0.16 10.69
C VAL A 40 -7.04 0.08 9.24
N VAL A 41 -6.68 -0.87 8.38
CA VAL A 41 -7.19 -0.91 7.00
C VAL A 41 -8.62 -1.45 7.06
N SER A 42 -9.55 -0.51 7.17
CA SER A 42 -10.99 -0.67 7.28
C SER A 42 -11.68 -0.98 5.96
N GLU A 43 -11.10 -0.62 4.81
CA GLU A 43 -11.60 -1.03 3.50
C GLU A 43 -11.08 -2.41 3.08
N CYS A 44 -11.97 -3.28 2.60
CA CYS A 44 -11.62 -4.62 2.18
C CYS A 44 -10.82 -4.61 0.87
N GLY A 45 -9.50 -4.69 0.97
CA GLY A 45 -8.60 -4.92 -0.17
C GLY A 45 -8.57 -6.35 -0.72
N GLY A 46 -9.35 -7.27 -0.14
CA GLY A 46 -9.44 -8.67 -0.57
C GLY A 46 -10.35 -8.90 -1.79
N CYS A 47 -11.22 -7.93 -2.11
CA CYS A 47 -12.18 -8.03 -3.22
C CYS A 47 -12.09 -6.78 -4.13
N SER A 48 -12.69 -6.86 -5.33
CA SER A 48 -12.69 -5.75 -6.28
C SER A 48 -13.76 -4.68 -6.02
N LEU A 49 -14.46 -4.76 -4.88
CA LEU A 49 -15.64 -3.94 -4.58
C LEU A 49 -15.38 -2.79 -3.61
N ALA A 50 -14.19 -2.71 -2.99
CA ALA A 50 -13.83 -1.63 -2.05
C ALA A 50 -14.90 -1.42 -0.96
N MET A 51 -15.45 -2.53 -0.44
CA MET A 51 -16.49 -2.47 0.59
C MET A 51 -15.85 -2.35 1.96
N LYS A 52 -16.60 -1.80 2.93
CA LYS A 52 -16.18 -1.79 4.34
C LYS A 52 -15.91 -3.23 4.83
N GLY A 53 -14.75 -3.41 5.46
CA GLY A 53 -14.37 -4.63 6.15
C GLY A 53 -15.12 -4.82 7.47
N ASP A 54 -15.12 -6.05 7.95
CA ASP A 54 -15.68 -6.42 9.26
C ASP A 54 -14.53 -6.81 10.21
N PRO A 55 -14.44 -6.24 11.43
CA PRO A 55 -13.44 -6.63 12.42
C PRO A 55 -13.52 -8.11 12.82
N ALA A 56 -14.65 -8.79 12.63
CA ALA A 56 -14.76 -10.24 12.81
C ALA A 56 -13.95 -11.06 11.77
N HIS A 57 -13.51 -10.40 10.70
CA HIS A 57 -12.68 -10.99 9.64
C HIS A 57 -11.34 -10.24 9.55
N SER A 58 -10.67 -10.07 10.70
CA SER A 58 -9.40 -9.36 10.76
C SER A 58 -8.17 -10.25 10.57
N VAL A 59 -7.10 -9.70 9.99
CA VAL A 59 -5.75 -10.28 9.98
C VAL A 59 -4.75 -9.22 10.39
N GLU A 60 -3.76 -9.58 11.22
CA GLU A 60 -2.66 -8.68 11.58
C GLU A 60 -1.45 -8.89 10.66
N VAL A 61 -0.94 -7.81 10.07
CA VAL A 61 0.28 -7.81 9.26
C VAL A 61 1.09 -6.58 9.59
N ASP A 62 2.36 -6.76 9.98
CA ASP A 62 3.31 -5.67 10.28
C ASP A 62 2.76 -4.60 11.25
N GLY A 63 1.91 -5.00 12.20
CA GLY A 63 1.31 -4.12 13.19
C GLY A 63 0.05 -3.37 12.74
N TYR A 64 -0.47 -3.68 11.54
CA TYR A 64 -1.77 -3.20 11.05
C TYR A 64 -2.85 -4.26 11.19
N ALA A 65 -4.06 -3.83 11.51
CA ALA A 65 -5.25 -4.66 11.42
C ALA A 65 -5.92 -4.48 10.04
N LEU A 66 -5.98 -5.56 9.26
CA LEU A 66 -6.68 -5.60 7.99
C LEU A 66 -8.10 -6.13 8.22
N HIS A 67 -9.13 -5.40 7.81
CA HIS A 67 -10.52 -5.83 7.92
C HIS A 67 -11.06 -6.29 6.56
N PHE A 68 -11.46 -7.56 6.48
CA PHE A 68 -12.04 -8.12 5.27
C PHE A 68 -13.57 -8.13 5.34
N CYS A 69 -14.26 -7.94 4.21
CA CYS A 69 -15.71 -7.85 4.18
C CYS A 69 -16.43 -9.21 4.37
N SER A 70 -15.68 -10.31 4.36
CA SER A 70 -16.20 -11.68 4.55
C SER A 70 -15.07 -12.63 4.95
N ALA A 71 -15.44 -13.74 5.58
CA ALA A 71 -14.51 -14.83 5.86
C ALA A 71 -13.76 -15.30 4.60
N SER A 72 -14.43 -15.41 3.45
CA SER A 72 -13.78 -15.84 2.20
C SER A 72 -12.71 -14.87 1.70
N CYS A 73 -12.88 -13.55 1.92
CA CYS A 73 -11.84 -12.58 1.57
C CYS A 73 -10.64 -12.66 2.51
N LYS A 74 -10.89 -12.89 3.81
CA LYS A 74 -9.85 -13.18 4.80
C LYS A 74 -9.09 -14.45 4.45
N ASP A 75 -9.79 -15.56 4.22
CA ASP A 75 -9.19 -16.86 3.92
C ASP A 75 -8.36 -16.80 2.63
N ALA A 76 -8.86 -16.10 1.60
CA ALA A 76 -8.12 -15.89 0.35
C ALA A 76 -6.86 -15.04 0.54
N PHE A 77 -6.89 -14.06 1.46
CA PHE A 77 -5.71 -13.29 1.84
C PHE A 77 -4.68 -14.15 2.59
N GLU A 78 -5.12 -14.91 3.60
CA GLU A 78 -4.23 -15.78 4.38
C GLU A 78 -3.60 -16.90 3.53
N ALA A 79 -4.30 -17.37 2.50
CA ALA A 79 -3.78 -18.37 1.56
C ALA A 79 -2.69 -17.82 0.62
N ASP A 80 -2.66 -16.50 0.36
CA ASP A 80 -1.72 -15.84 -0.54
C ASP A 80 -1.50 -14.38 -0.09
N VAL A 81 -0.72 -14.22 0.99
CA VAL A 81 -0.46 -12.92 1.61
C VAL A 81 0.19 -11.95 0.63
N GLU A 82 1.18 -12.40 -0.15
CA GLU A 82 1.87 -11.56 -1.13
C GLU A 82 0.93 -11.09 -2.24
N GLY A 83 0.09 -11.97 -2.78
CA GLY A 83 -0.93 -11.58 -3.75
C GLY A 83 -2.00 -10.68 -3.14
N GLY A 84 -2.37 -10.92 -1.88
CA GLY A 84 -3.24 -10.06 -1.08
C GLY A 84 -2.68 -8.64 -0.92
N MET A 85 -1.42 -8.51 -0.54
CA MET A 85 -0.71 -7.23 -0.37
C MET A 85 -0.67 -6.44 -1.67
N LYS A 86 -0.45 -7.11 -2.82
CA LYS A 86 -0.55 -6.46 -4.14
C LYS A 86 -1.96 -5.93 -4.43
N ARG A 87 -3.02 -6.67 -4.05
CA ARG A 87 -4.41 -6.22 -4.24
C ARG A 87 -4.72 -4.99 -3.37
N ILE A 88 -4.26 -5.00 -2.12
CA ILE A 88 -4.40 -3.87 -1.19
C ILE A 88 -3.68 -2.63 -1.71
N GLY A 89 -2.43 -2.75 -2.16
CA GLY A 89 -1.69 -1.62 -2.74
C GLY A 89 -2.36 -1.04 -3.99
N ASN A 90 -2.97 -1.90 -4.82
CA ASN A 90 -3.75 -1.48 -5.99
C ASN A 90 -5.13 -0.87 -5.64
N ALA A 91 -5.64 -1.10 -4.43
CA ALA A 91 -6.90 -0.50 -3.96
C ALA A 91 -6.63 0.90 -3.39
N ALA A 92 -5.58 1.02 -2.57
CA ALA A 92 -5.16 2.28 -1.91
C ALA A 92 -4.72 3.40 -2.87
N THR A 93 -4.56 3.10 -4.16
CA THR A 93 -4.09 4.03 -5.20
C THR A 93 -5.15 4.43 -6.23
N ARG A 94 -6.41 3.97 -6.05
CA ARG A 94 -7.55 4.35 -6.91
C ARG A 94 -8.26 5.60 -6.39
#